data_AF-A0A0A7LQ96-F1
#
_entry.id   AF-A0A0A7LQ96-F1
#
_cell.length_a   1.000
_cell.length_b   1.000
_cell.length_c   1.000
_cell.angle_alpha   90.00
_cell.angle_beta   90.00
_cell.angle_gamma   90.00
#
_symmetry.space_group_name_H-M   'P 1'
#
loop_
_entity.id
_entity.type
_entity.pdbx_description
1 polymer ?
#
loop_
_entity_poly.entity_id
_entity_poly.type
_entity_poly.pdbx_seq_one_letter_code
_entity_poly.pdbx_strand_id
1 'polypeptide(L)'
;MMQLYLTISISIGIVLSYGWYLKGKKVVFVQRYRLQRQGLRTEGRRVALTPERGVDDDTVYAACFTYSCAGKPYSFTSQLRFSSLEEAPRLVCLVYDPLDPTRVEIDSFWALYGALLIEFILATAGAGTILIMLFTGELFALLSA
;
A
#
# COMPACT_ATOMS: atom_id res chain seq x y z
N MET A 1 -3.96 38.91 12.27
CA MET A 1 -5.12 38.05 12.63
C MET A 1 -5.60 37.12 11.50
N MET A 2 -5.89 37.59 10.27
CA MET A 2 -6.47 36.72 9.22
C MET A 2 -5.54 35.61 8.71
N GLN A 3 -4.23 35.83 8.68
CA GLN A 3 -3.24 34.79 8.32
C GLN A 3 -3.11 33.70 9.37
N LEU A 4 -3.15 34.03 10.67
CA LEU A 4 -3.01 33.06 11.76
C LEU A 4 -4.11 31.99 11.73
N TYR A 5 -5.36 32.40 11.45
CA TYR A 5 -6.50 31.50 11.31
C TYR A 5 -6.36 30.56 10.11
N LEU A 6 -5.78 31.04 9.00
CA LEU A 6 -5.57 30.23 7.80
C LEU A 6 -4.55 29.12 8.08
N THR A 7 -3.42 29.46 8.71
CA THR A 7 -2.35 28.50 9.01
C THR A 7 -2.80 27.43 10.01
N ILE A 8 -3.53 27.82 11.06
CA ILE A 8 -4.08 26.89 12.05
C ILE A 8 -5.12 25.96 11.39
N SER A 9 -6.00 26.49 10.54
CA SER A 9 -7.03 25.70 9.87
C SER A 9 -6.41 24.68 8.88
N ILE A 10 -5.38 25.07 8.14
CA ILE A 10 -4.62 24.17 7.25
C ILE A 10 -3.91 23.07 8.07
N SER A 11 -3.29 23.43 9.20
CA SER A 11 -2.56 22.48 10.04
C SER A 11 -3.49 21.44 10.66
N ILE A 12 -4.64 21.87 11.18
CA ILE A 12 -5.68 20.97 11.71
C ILE A 12 -6.25 20.09 10.60
N GLY A 13 -6.49 20.66 9.42
CA GLY A 13 -6.96 19.92 8.25
C GLY A 13 -5.99 18.80 7.83
N ILE A 14 -4.69 19.07 7.83
CA ILE A 14 -3.65 18.07 7.53
C ILE A 14 -3.63 16.97 8.60
N VAL A 15 -3.66 17.33 9.89
CA VAL A 15 -3.64 16.35 11.00
C VAL A 15 -4.87 15.44 10.98
N LEU A 16 -6.07 16.00 10.76
CA LEU A 16 -7.30 15.22 10.68
C LEU A 16 -7.32 14.32 9.44
N SER A 17 -6.87 14.84 8.29
CA SER A 17 -6.75 14.05 7.06
C SER A 17 -5.77 12.89 7.22
N TYR A 18 -4.64 13.14 7.88
CA TYR A 18 -3.63 12.12 8.17
C TYR A 18 -4.15 11.09 9.19
N GLY A 19 -4.89 11.52 10.22
CA GLY A 19 -5.52 10.63 11.19
C GLY A 19 -6.57 9.70 10.57
N TRP A 20 -7.38 10.22 9.65
CA TRP A 20 -8.35 9.42 8.89
C TRP A 20 -7.66 8.43 7.93
N TYR A 21 -6.62 8.89 7.23
CA TYR A 21 -5.79 8.06 6.37
C TYR A 21 -5.16 6.88 7.13
N LEU A 22 -4.57 7.13 8.30
CA LEU A 22 -4.00 6.09 9.16
C LEU A 22 -5.05 5.08 9.66
N LYS A 23 -6.27 5.55 9.97
CA LYS A 23 -7.36 4.69 10.46
C LYS A 23 -7.85 3.73 9.38
N GLY A 24 -8.00 4.20 8.14
CA GLY A 24 -8.39 3.34 7.00
C GLY A 24 -7.33 2.29 6.70
N LYS A 25 -6.05 2.66 6.75
CA LYS A 25 -4.94 1.74 6.46
C LYS A 25 -4.71 0.66 7.52
N LYS A 26 -5.00 0.93 8.80
CA LYS A 26 -4.94 -0.09 9.86
C LYS A 26 -5.82 -1.31 9.55
N VAL A 27 -7.00 -1.10 8.97
CA VAL A 27 -7.93 -2.20 8.66
C VAL A 27 -7.35 -3.10 7.58
N VAL A 28 -6.84 -2.51 6.49
CA VAL A 28 -6.19 -3.24 5.39
C VAL A 28 -4.97 -3.99 5.89
N PHE A 29 -4.14 -3.35 6.72
CA PHE A 29 -2.95 -3.97 7.30
C PHE A 29 -3.30 -5.17 8.18
N VAL A 30 -4.29 -5.04 9.07
CA VAL A 30 -4.73 -6.15 9.93
C VAL A 30 -5.29 -7.31 9.11
N GLN A 31 -6.05 -7.03 8.06
CA GLN A 31 -6.55 -8.07 7.15
C GLN A 31 -5.41 -8.80 6.44
N ARG A 32 -4.43 -8.06 5.90
CA ARG A 32 -3.22 -8.62 5.28
C ARG A 32 -2.40 -9.46 6.23
N TYR A 33 -2.18 -8.94 7.43
CA TYR A 33 -1.42 -9.64 8.47
C TYR A 33 -2.12 -10.93 8.91
N ARG A 34 -3.45 -10.92 9.04
CA ARG A 34 -4.24 -12.13 9.34
C ARG A 34 -4.14 -13.14 8.20
N LEU A 35 -4.30 -12.69 6.95
CA LEU A 35 -4.18 -13.53 5.77
C LEU A 35 -2.79 -14.19 5.72
N GLN A 36 -1.71 -13.46 5.97
CA GLN A 36 -0.36 -14.05 5.99
C GLN A 36 -0.11 -15.02 7.15
N ARG A 37 -0.76 -14.82 8.31
CA ARG A 37 -0.60 -15.74 9.46
C ARG A 37 -1.47 -16.98 9.39
N GLN A 38 -2.68 -16.86 8.86
CA GLN A 38 -3.72 -17.91 8.92
C GLN A 38 -4.04 -18.50 7.54
N GLY A 39 -3.63 -17.82 6.47
CA GLY A 39 -3.86 -18.26 5.11
C GLY A 39 -3.01 -19.48 4.76
N LEU A 40 -3.57 -20.28 3.86
CA LEU A 40 -2.87 -21.44 3.31
C LEU A 40 -2.04 -21.00 2.10
N ARG A 41 -0.89 -21.65 1.94
CA ARG A 41 0.03 -21.39 0.84
C ARG A 41 -0.25 -22.36 -0.30
N THR A 42 -0.28 -21.83 -1.51
CA THR A 42 -0.41 -22.62 -2.73
C THR A 42 0.41 -21.99 -3.84
N GLU A 43 0.69 -22.75 -4.88
CA GLU A 43 1.39 -22.24 -6.04
C GLU A 43 0.39 -21.69 -7.06
N GLY A 44 0.56 -20.41 -7.39
CA GLY A 44 -0.14 -19.74 -8.47
C GLY A 44 0.64 -19.83 -9.76
N ARG A 45 0.01 -20.32 -10.82
CA ARG A 45 0.59 -20.31 -12.17
C ARG A 45 0.02 -19.16 -12.99
N ARG A 46 0.90 -18.40 -13.64
CA ARG A 46 0.52 -17.31 -14.53
C ARG A 46 -0.14 -17.89 -15.78
N VAL A 47 -1.36 -17.47 -16.06
CA VAL A 47 -2.14 -17.92 -17.23
C VAL A 47 -2.24 -16.83 -18.29
N ALA A 48 -2.40 -15.58 -17.87
CA ALA A 48 -2.53 -14.46 -18.78
C ALA A 48 -1.82 -13.22 -18.23
N LEU A 49 -1.51 -12.31 -19.15
CA LEU A 49 -1.03 -10.96 -18.87
C LEU A 49 -1.94 -9.99 -19.60
N THR A 50 -2.58 -9.10 -18.86
CA THR A 50 -3.44 -8.06 -19.41
C THR A 50 -2.60 -6.79 -19.52
N PRO A 51 -2.40 -6.24 -20.73
CA PRO A 51 -1.78 -4.94 -20.87
C PRO A 51 -2.72 -3.87 -20.32
N GLU A 52 -2.17 -2.97 -19.52
CA GLU A 52 -2.82 -1.80 -18.95
C GLU A 52 -1.97 -0.57 -19.24
N ARG A 53 -2.61 0.59 -19.34
CA ARG A 53 -1.92 1.87 -19.55
C ARG A 53 -1.35 2.35 -18.22
N GLY A 54 -0.03 2.51 -18.17
CA GLY A 54 0.70 3.07 -17.04
C GLY A 54 0.46 4.57 -16.89
N VAL A 55 0.95 5.11 -15.77
CA VAL A 55 0.83 6.55 -15.45
C VAL A 55 1.64 7.41 -16.43
N ASP A 56 2.79 6.91 -16.89
CA ASP A 56 3.71 7.60 -17.80
C ASP A 56 3.46 7.29 -19.28
N ASP A 57 2.24 6.83 -19.61
CA ASP A 57 1.86 6.37 -20.96
C ASP A 57 2.60 5.09 -21.44
N ASP A 58 3.38 4.47 -20.56
CA ASP A 58 4.01 3.16 -20.80
C ASP A 58 2.99 2.02 -20.70
N THR A 59 3.27 0.91 -21.38
CA THR A 59 2.46 -0.31 -21.26
C THR A 59 2.94 -1.11 -20.06
N VAL A 60 2.07 -1.26 -19.05
CA VAL A 60 2.31 -2.14 -17.91
C VAL A 60 1.45 -3.38 -18.02
N TYR A 61 1.87 -4.48 -17.41
CA TYR A 61 1.17 -5.75 -17.49
C TYR A 61 0.62 -6.17 -16.12
N ALA A 62 -0.67 -6.47 -16.05
CA ALA A 62 -1.30 -7.12 -14.91
C ALA A 62 -1.29 -8.64 -15.12
N ALA A 63 -0.68 -9.38 -14.18
CA ALA A 63 -0.61 -10.83 -14.27
C ALA A 63 -1.84 -11.51 -13.65
N CYS A 64 -2.48 -12.39 -14.42
CA CYS A 64 -3.54 -13.28 -13.95
C CYS A 64 -2.95 -14.65 -13.60
N PHE A 65 -3.15 -15.07 -12.36
CA PHE A 65 -2.69 -16.33 -11.81
C PHE A 65 -3.87 -17.27 -11.56
N THR A 66 -3.68 -18.55 -11.81
CA THR A 66 -4.61 -19.60 -11.41
C THR A 66 -3.99 -20.49 -10.35
N TYR A 67 -4.79 -20.90 -9.38
CA TYR A 67 -4.41 -21.85 -8.33
C TYR A 67 -5.55 -22.80 -8.03
N SER A 68 -5.25 -23.90 -7.36
CA SER A 68 -6.25 -24.87 -6.92
C SER A 68 -6.48 -24.73 -5.42
N CYS A 69 -7.75 -24.64 -5.02
CA CYS A 69 -8.18 -24.69 -3.64
C CYS A 69 -9.24 -25.78 -3.48
N ALA A 70 -8.99 -26.77 -2.61
CA ALA A 70 -9.87 -27.91 -2.36
C ALA A 70 -10.34 -28.61 -3.66
N GLY A 71 -9.45 -28.73 -4.65
CA GLY A 71 -9.73 -29.37 -5.94
C GLY A 71 -10.51 -28.51 -6.95
N LYS A 72 -10.84 -27.25 -6.61
CA LYS A 72 -11.46 -26.30 -7.54
C LYS A 72 -10.45 -25.27 -8.05
N PRO A 73 -10.43 -24.98 -9.35
CA PRO A 73 -9.58 -23.93 -9.89
C PRO A 73 -10.15 -22.55 -9.56
N TYR A 74 -9.28 -21.64 -9.13
CA TYR A 74 -9.56 -20.23 -8.94
C TYR A 74 -8.59 -19.40 -9.76
N SER A 75 -9.00 -18.19 -10.09
CA SER A 75 -8.21 -17.22 -10.85
C SER A 75 -8.21 -15.88 -10.13
N PHE A 76 -7.05 -15.25 -10.10
CA PHE A 76 -6.82 -13.99 -9.42
C PHE A 76 -5.94 -13.09 -10.29
N THR A 77 -6.35 -11.83 -10.44
CA THR A 77 -5.55 -10.81 -11.12
C THR A 77 -4.75 -10.04 -10.09
N SER A 78 -3.43 -10.09 -10.22
CA SER A 78 -2.53 -9.37 -9.32
C SER A 78 -2.70 -7.86 -9.44
N GLN A 79 -2.59 -7.17 -8.31
CA GLN A 79 -2.46 -5.72 -8.26
C GLN A 79 -1.04 -5.26 -8.62
N LEU A 80 -0.05 -6.14 -8.56
CA LEU A 80 1.30 -5.82 -9.03
C LEU A 80 1.26 -5.60 -10.54
N ARG A 81 1.98 -4.58 -10.97
CA ARG A 81 2.17 -4.21 -12.37
C ARG A 81 3.61 -4.48 -12.74
N PHE A 82 3.80 -5.09 -13.90
CA PHE A 82 5.12 -5.43 -14.43
C PHE A 82 5.41 -4.56 -15.64
N SER A 83 6.60 -3.99 -15.72
CA SER A 83 7.06 -3.18 -16.85
C SER A 83 7.27 -4.03 -18.10
N SER A 84 7.63 -5.31 -17.93
CA SER A 84 7.84 -6.23 -19.05
C SER A 84 7.22 -7.61 -18.82
N LEU A 85 7.03 -8.31 -19.94
CA LEU A 85 6.45 -9.65 -19.98
C LEU A 85 7.38 -10.72 -19.37
N GLU A 86 8.69 -10.45 -19.42
CA GLU A 86 9.77 -11.28 -18.90
C GLU A 86 9.95 -11.12 -17.38
N GLU A 87 9.69 -9.93 -16.85
CA GLU A 87 9.72 -9.65 -15.40
C GLU A 87 8.58 -10.34 -14.64
N ALA A 88 7.43 -10.55 -15.29
CA ALA A 88 6.28 -11.16 -14.64
C ALA A 88 6.59 -12.65 -14.33
N PRO A 89 6.61 -13.07 -13.05
CA PRO A 89 6.96 -14.44 -12.68
C PRO A 89 5.92 -15.44 -13.21
N ARG A 90 6.39 -16.59 -13.72
CA ARG A 90 5.51 -17.68 -14.22
C ARG A 90 4.84 -18.46 -13.10
N LEU A 91 5.53 -18.60 -11.98
CA LEU A 91 5.08 -19.28 -10.77
C LEU A 91 5.30 -18.35 -9.59
N VAL A 92 4.30 -18.24 -8.73
CA VAL A 92 4.35 -17.44 -7.51
C VAL A 92 3.76 -18.22 -6.35
N CYS A 93 4.29 -18.00 -5.16
CA CYS A 93 3.65 -18.47 -3.95
C CYS A 93 2.47 -17.52 -3.63
N LEU A 94 1.28 -18.09 -3.49
CA LEU A 94 0.07 -17.38 -3.13
C LEU A 94 -0.35 -17.77 -1.72
N VAL A 95 -0.88 -16.80 -0.97
CA VAL A 95 -1.55 -17.03 0.31
C VAL A 95 -3.01 -16.69 0.14
N TYR A 96 -3.88 -17.63 0.47
CA TYR A 96 -5.33 -17.45 0.40
C TYR A 96 -6.03 -17.82 1.71
N ASP A 97 -7.20 -17.25 1.96
CA ASP A 97 -8.03 -17.60 3.11
C ASP A 97 -8.79 -18.91 2.82
N PRO A 98 -8.64 -19.97 3.63
CA PRO A 98 -9.38 -21.23 3.43
C PRO A 98 -10.90 -21.06 3.55
N LEU A 99 -11.39 -20.05 4.26
CA LEU A 99 -12.81 -19.77 4.43
C LEU A 99 -13.38 -18.94 3.28
N ASP A 100 -12.54 -18.11 2.65
CA ASP A 100 -12.89 -17.25 1.52
C ASP A 100 -11.80 -17.32 0.44
N PRO A 101 -11.88 -18.28 -0.48
CA PRO A 101 -10.84 -18.49 -1.48
C PRO A 101 -10.72 -17.33 -2.47
N THR A 102 -11.63 -16.34 -2.46
CA THR A 102 -11.48 -15.13 -3.29
C THR A 102 -10.46 -14.15 -2.72
N ARG A 103 -10.16 -14.25 -1.41
CA ARG A 103 -9.12 -13.47 -0.76
C ARG A 103 -7.80 -14.17 -0.90
N VAL A 104 -7.05 -13.76 -1.93
CA VAL A 104 -5.73 -14.27 -2.22
C VAL A 104 -4.77 -13.13 -2.49
N GLU A 105 -3.55 -13.29 -2.03
CA GLU A 105 -2.46 -12.35 -2.27
C GLU A 105 -1.17 -13.11 -2.60
N ILE A 106 -0.26 -12.43 -3.28
CA ILE A 106 1.07 -12.97 -3.54
C ILE A 106 1.89 -12.90 -2.25
N ASP A 107 2.46 -14.03 -1.84
CA ASP A 107 3.38 -14.11 -0.70
C ASP A 107 4.71 -13.49 -1.10
N SER A 108 4.79 -12.17 -0.99
CA SER A 108 6.04 -11.44 -1.21
C SER A 108 6.39 -10.61 0.01
N PHE A 109 7.65 -10.75 0.43
CA PHE A 109 8.26 -9.95 1.49
C PHE A 109 8.03 -8.45 1.24
N TRP A 110 8.20 -8.00 -0.01
CA TRP A 110 8.01 -6.60 -0.39
C TRP A 110 6.56 -6.11 -0.31
N ALA A 111 5.55 -6.95 -0.53
CA ALA A 111 4.15 -6.54 -0.42
C ALA A 111 3.74 -6.16 1.02
N LEU A 112 4.38 -6.77 2.03
CA LEU A 112 4.10 -6.48 3.44
C LEU A 112 5.11 -5.48 4.03
N TYR A 113 6.41 -5.75 3.86
CA TYR A 113 7.47 -4.95 4.46
C TYR A 113 7.82 -3.71 3.65
N GLY A 114 7.67 -3.73 2.32
CA GLY A 114 7.89 -2.56 1.47
C GLY A 114 6.87 -1.45 1.77
N ALA A 115 5.59 -1.80 1.95
CA ALA A 115 4.57 -0.85 2.35
C ALA A 115 4.86 -0.22 3.72
N LEU A 116 5.28 -1.04 4.71
CA LEU A 116 5.67 -0.55 6.03
C LEU A 116 6.92 0.35 5.99
N LEU A 117 7.90 0.03 5.14
CA LEU A 117 9.12 0.81 4.96
C LEU A 117 8.80 2.19 4.35
N ILE A 118 8.00 2.24 3.29
CA ILE A 118 7.59 3.49 2.66
C ILE A 118 6.79 4.35 3.65
N GLU A 119 5.89 3.74 4.43
CA GLU A 119 5.15 4.46 5.46
C GLU A 119 6.04 4.96 6.60
N PHE A 120 7.04 4.19 7.01
CA PHE A 120 8.04 4.65 7.98
C PHE A 120 8.86 5.83 7.44
N ILE A 121 9.27 5.79 6.17
CA ILE A 121 9.99 6.89 5.51
C ILE A 121 9.10 8.14 5.41
N LEU A 122 7.84 8.00 5.00
CA LEU A 122 6.90 9.12 4.92
C LEU A 122 6.56 9.70 6.30
N ALA A 123 6.40 8.85 7.31
CA ALA A 123 6.15 9.29 8.69
C ALA A 123 7.36 10.01 9.29
N THR A 124 8.58 9.52 9.02
CA THR A 124 9.82 10.17 9.50
C THR A 124 10.12 11.45 8.72
N ALA A 125 9.85 11.50 7.42
CA ALA A 125 9.95 12.73 6.62
C ALA A 125 8.93 13.79 7.06
N GLY A 126 7.69 13.38 7.34
CA GLY A 126 6.64 14.25 7.88
C GLY A 126 6.91 14.72 9.33
N ALA A 127 7.52 13.87 10.16
CA ALA A 127 7.98 14.27 11.48
C ALA A 127 9.18 15.23 11.39
N GLY A 128 10.07 15.02 10.41
CA GLY A 128 11.21 15.88 10.14
C GLY A 128 10.81 17.29 9.72
N THR A 129 9.78 17.45 8.87
CA THR A 129 9.27 18.78 8.51
C THR A 129 8.65 19.52 9.69
N ILE A 130 7.91 18.82 10.55
CA ILE A 130 7.35 19.40 11.79
C ILE A 130 8.46 19.80 12.77
N LEU A 131 9.51 18.97 12.91
CA LEU A 131 10.65 19.26 13.78
C LEU A 131 11.51 20.41 13.24
N ILE A 132 11.68 20.51 11.92
CA ILE A 132 12.36 21.62 11.26
C ILE A 132 11.57 22.91 11.46
N MET A 133 10.23 22.91 11.31
CA MET A 133 9.39 24.08 11.62
C MET A 133 9.45 24.50 13.10
N LEU A 134 9.64 23.55 14.02
CA LEU A 134 9.86 23.82 15.44
C LEU A 134 11.27 24.40 15.72
N PHE A 135 12.30 23.96 14.99
CA PHE A 135 13.69 24.38 15.20
C PHE A 135 14.11 25.64 14.41
N THR A 136 13.49 25.95 13.27
CA THR A 136 13.77 27.18 12.50
C THR A 136 13.10 28.41 13.08
N GLY A 137 12.35 28.29 14.19
CA GLY A 137 11.77 29.42 14.90
C GLY A 137 10.58 30.09 14.21
N GLU A 138 10.16 29.62 13.03
CA GLU A 138 8.99 30.19 12.33
C GLU A 138 7.70 30.02 13.13
N LEU A 139 7.58 28.96 13.94
CA LEU A 139 6.45 28.78 14.87
C LEU A 139 6.46 29.84 15.98
N PHE A 140 7.63 30.29 16.44
CA PHE A 140 7.76 31.32 17.47
C PHE A 140 7.49 32.72 16.90
N ALA A 141 7.90 32.99 15.66
CA ALA A 141 7.57 34.22 14.94
C ALA A 141 6.06 34.33 14.63
N LEU A 142 5.37 33.20 14.43
CA LEU A 142 3.90 33.15 14.26
C LEU A 142 3.12 33.24 15.58
N LEU A 143 3.71 32.87 16.72
CA LEU A 143 3.07 32.94 18.05
C LEU A 143 3.36 34.26 18.79
N SER A 144 4.35 35.04 18.35
CA SER A 144 4.74 36.33 18.95
C SER A 144 4.26 37.56 18.18
N ALA A 145 3.46 37.39 17.12
CA ALA A 145 2.81 38.44 16.33
C ALA A 145 1.29 38.30 16.32
#